data_AF-A0A0P8BEK7-F1
#
_entry.id   AF-A0A0P8BEK7-F1
#
_cell.length_a   1.000
_cell.length_b   1.000
_cell.length_c   1.000
_cell.angle_alpha   90.00
_cell.angle_beta   90.00
_cell.angle_gamma   90.00
#
_symmetry.space_group_name_H-M   'P 1'
#
loop_
_entity.id
_entity.type
_entity.pdbx_description
1 polymer ?
#
loop_
_entity_poly.entity_id
_entity_poly.type
_entity_poly.pdbx_seq_one_letter_code
_entity_poly.pdbx_strand_id
1 'polypeptide(L)'
;MTIAPLLPNPADPRVSRAVEGIDENGQSKSISVIEERPLTIYLNSQEIVTAMTIGDHPEYLALGFLLNQGMLKNSDQVTGIDFDEELEVVVVRTAGVTDVEDKLEKKTRTSGCAVGTVFGDMMAGLEGLSLPDTPVHTSTFYDLSFQINHTPSLYMETGAIHGTALCQGREVLAYMEDVGRHNAVDKIAGWMHLNNVPAADKSSTPPAA
;
A
#
# COMPACT_ATOMS: atom_id res chain seq x y z
N MET A 1 9.52 -20.89 6.19
CA MET A 1 10.54 -19.82 6.31
C MET A 1 9.88 -18.69 7.07
N THR A 2 10.48 -18.26 8.19
CA THR A 2 9.95 -17.13 8.96
C THR A 2 10.50 -15.86 8.32
N ILE A 3 9.65 -15.15 7.56
CA ILE A 3 9.98 -13.84 7.01
C ILE A 3 9.96 -12.86 8.19
N ALA A 4 11.01 -12.05 8.35
CA ALA A 4 11.03 -11.04 9.39
C ALA A 4 9.91 -10.01 9.14
N PRO A 5 9.24 -9.50 10.18
CA PRO A 5 8.14 -8.58 9.99
C PRO A 5 8.64 -7.29 9.34
N LEU A 6 7.93 -6.81 8.31
CA LEU A 6 8.18 -5.49 7.74
C LEU A 6 7.35 -4.47 8.53
N LEU A 7 7.99 -3.57 9.25
CA LEU A 7 7.34 -2.57 10.10
C LEU A 7 7.63 -1.16 9.60
N PRO A 8 6.79 -0.16 9.94
CA PRO A 8 7.05 1.21 9.55
C PRO A 8 8.36 1.74 10.13
N ASN A 9 9.01 2.63 9.37
CA ASN A 9 10.20 3.35 9.81
C ASN A 9 9.92 4.86 9.84
N PRO A 10 9.30 5.38 10.91
CA PRO A 10 8.95 6.80 10.96
C PRO A 10 10.18 7.73 11.04
N ALA A 11 11.34 7.18 11.43
CA ALA A 11 12.61 7.90 11.45
C ALA A 11 13.26 8.06 10.06
N ASP A 12 12.66 7.53 8.99
CA ASP A 12 13.15 7.78 7.64
C ASP A 12 12.98 9.28 7.28
N PRO A 13 14.06 10.01 7.01
CA PRO A 13 13.97 11.45 6.72
C PRO A 13 13.27 11.76 5.40
N ARG A 14 12.94 10.75 4.57
CA ARG A 14 12.25 10.93 3.30
C ARG A 14 10.73 10.99 3.43
N VAL A 15 10.17 10.45 4.50
CA VAL A 15 8.70 10.31 4.65
C VAL A 15 8.07 11.47 5.42
N SER A 16 8.86 12.22 6.19
CA SER A 16 8.37 13.39 6.92
C SER A 16 9.44 14.48 7.04
N ARG A 17 8.99 15.72 7.24
CA ARG A 17 9.84 16.87 7.51
C ARG A 17 9.33 17.71 8.67
N ALA A 18 10.25 18.34 9.40
CA ALA A 18 9.91 19.32 10.41
C ALA A 18 9.47 20.65 9.77
N VAL A 19 8.38 21.22 10.27
CA VAL A 19 7.90 22.55 9.91
C VAL A 19 7.73 23.37 11.19
N GLU A 20 8.26 24.58 11.16
CA GLU A 20 8.08 25.56 12.24
C GLU A 20 6.80 26.35 12.03
N GLY A 21 6.05 26.54 13.12
CA GLY A 21 4.83 27.32 13.16
C GLY A 21 4.69 28.07 14.48
N ILE A 22 3.59 28.81 14.61
CA ILE A 22 3.21 29.53 15.83
C ILE A 22 1.87 28.96 16.29
N ASP A 23 1.77 28.60 17.57
CA ASP A 23 0.54 28.09 18.16
C ASP A 23 -0.47 29.20 18.50
N GLU A 24 -1.63 28.82 19.05
CA GLU A 24 -2.69 29.76 19.43
C GLU A 24 -2.29 30.75 20.53
N ASN A 25 -1.19 30.47 21.25
CA ASN A 25 -0.66 31.30 22.33
C ASN A 25 0.52 32.17 21.87
N GLY A 26 0.87 32.16 20.57
CA GLY A 26 1.98 32.92 20.03
C GLY A 26 3.36 32.28 20.25
N GLN A 27 3.42 31.00 20.66
CA GLN A 27 4.68 30.30 20.90
C GLN A 27 5.15 29.56 19.64
N SER A 28 6.45 29.65 19.36
CA SER A 28 7.07 28.87 18.29
C SER A 28 7.02 27.38 18.60
N LYS A 29 6.55 26.58 17.65
CA LYS A 29 6.43 25.13 17.76
C LYS A 29 6.90 24.47 16.47
N SER A 30 7.66 23.39 16.61
CA SER A 30 8.04 22.52 15.49
C SER A 30 7.11 21.32 15.46
N ILE A 31 6.54 21.01 14.31
CA ILE A 31 5.71 19.82 14.07
C ILE A 31 6.27 19.01 12.91
N SER A 32 6.08 17.69 12.93
CA SER A 32 6.39 16.83 11.78
C SER A 32 5.20 16.81 10.82
N VAL A 33 5.45 16.94 9.53
CA VAL A 33 4.45 16.80 8.47
C VAL A 33 4.92 15.79 7.44
N ILE A 34 3.99 15.04 6.86
CA ILE A 34 4.28 14.07 5.80
C ILE A 34 4.66 14.81 4.52
N GLU A 35 5.61 14.23 3.78
CA GLU A 35 5.89 14.66 2.40
C GLU A 35 5.15 13.77 1.41
N GLU A 36 4.16 14.35 0.72
CA GLU A 36 3.52 13.68 -0.41
C GLU A 36 4.39 13.80 -1.67
N ARG A 37 4.71 12.66 -2.27
CA ARG A 37 5.52 12.55 -3.49
C ARG A 37 4.74 11.83 -4.58
N PRO A 38 4.73 12.35 -5.83
CA PRO A 38 4.11 11.66 -6.94
C PRO A 38 4.96 10.45 -7.33
N LEU A 39 4.36 9.27 -7.46
CA LEU A 39 4.99 8.07 -8.00
C LEU A 39 4.25 7.64 -9.26
N THR A 40 4.94 7.59 -10.40
CA THR A 40 4.34 7.16 -11.66
C THR A 40 4.64 5.69 -11.93
N ILE A 41 3.58 4.90 -12.07
CA ILE A 41 3.64 3.46 -12.28
C ILE A 41 3.51 3.15 -13.77
N TYR A 42 4.49 2.41 -14.29
CA TYR A 42 4.50 1.84 -15.63
C TYR A 42 4.37 0.32 -15.56
N LEU A 43 3.63 -0.24 -16.51
CA LEU A 43 3.63 -1.67 -16.81
C LEU A 43 4.20 -1.85 -18.22
N ASN A 44 5.37 -2.49 -18.30
CA ASN A 44 6.20 -2.53 -19.50
C ASN A 44 6.53 -1.10 -19.99
N SER A 45 6.03 -0.70 -21.15
CA SER A 45 6.23 0.64 -21.72
C SER A 45 5.02 1.56 -21.55
N GLN A 46 3.96 1.11 -20.88
CA GLN A 46 2.71 1.84 -20.76
C GLN A 46 2.62 2.54 -19.41
N GLU A 47 2.40 3.86 -19.43
CA GLU A 47 2.07 4.63 -18.23
C GLU A 47 0.66 4.26 -17.77
N ILE A 48 0.51 3.95 -16.49
CA ILE A 48 -0.75 3.48 -15.91
C ILE A 48 -1.41 4.56 -15.07
N VAL A 49 -0.66 5.09 -14.09
CA VAL A 49 -1.15 6.08 -13.13
C VAL A 49 0.01 6.79 -12.45
N THR A 50 -0.21 8.04 -12.06
CA THR A 50 0.60 8.72 -11.04
C THR A 50 -0.20 8.80 -9.75
N ALA A 51 0.32 8.20 -8.67
CA ALA A 51 -0.28 8.23 -7.35
C ALA A 51 0.50 9.19 -6.44
N MET A 52 -0.18 9.88 -5.53
CA MET A 52 0.50 10.59 -4.43
C MET A 52 0.75 9.60 -3.30
N THR A 53 2.00 9.54 -2.81
CA THR A 53 2.49 8.52 -1.88
C THR A 53 3.41 9.15 -0.85
N ILE A 54 3.84 8.38 0.16
CA ILE A 54 4.93 8.81 1.05
C ILE A 54 6.34 8.48 0.50
N GLY A 55 6.43 7.86 -0.67
CA GLY A 55 7.70 7.51 -1.32
C GLY A 55 8.42 6.28 -0.74
N ASP A 56 7.87 5.60 0.27
CA ASP A 56 8.41 4.32 0.73
C ASP A 56 7.90 3.14 -0.12
N HIS A 57 8.74 2.13 -0.25
CA HIS A 57 8.43 0.86 -0.92
C HIS A 57 7.72 0.99 -2.29
N PRO A 58 8.24 1.79 -3.23
CA PRO A 58 7.62 2.01 -4.54
C PRO A 58 7.42 0.70 -5.32
N GLU A 59 8.29 -0.29 -5.15
CA GLU A 59 8.20 -1.61 -5.77
C GLU A 59 6.96 -2.39 -5.31
N TYR A 60 6.64 -2.32 -4.01
CA TYR A 60 5.47 -3.01 -3.45
C TYR A 60 4.18 -2.31 -3.87
N LEU A 61 4.17 -0.97 -3.84
CA LEU A 61 3.02 -0.20 -4.29
C LEU A 61 2.70 -0.47 -5.76
N ALA A 62 3.70 -0.41 -6.65
CA ALA A 62 3.52 -0.61 -8.07
C ALA A 62 2.94 -1.98 -8.39
N LEU A 63 3.56 -3.04 -7.85
CA LEU A 63 3.14 -4.40 -8.10
C LEU A 63 1.75 -4.68 -7.55
N GLY A 64 1.50 -4.26 -6.31
CA GLY A 64 0.21 -4.47 -5.66
C GLY A 64 -0.93 -3.71 -6.33
N PHE A 65 -0.68 -2.48 -6.75
CA PHE A 65 -1.64 -1.70 -7.53
C PHE A 65 -2.02 -2.45 -8.82
N LEU A 66 -1.04 -2.93 -9.59
CA LEU A 66 -1.30 -3.65 -10.84
C LEU A 66 -2.08 -4.96 -10.61
N LEU A 67 -1.79 -5.69 -9.53
CA LEU A 67 -2.51 -6.90 -9.15
C LEU A 67 -3.95 -6.60 -8.72
N ASN A 68 -4.16 -5.61 -7.85
CA ASN A 68 -5.48 -5.24 -7.33
C ASN A 68 -6.39 -4.61 -8.40
N GLN A 69 -5.82 -3.92 -9.39
CA GLN A 69 -6.56 -3.48 -10.59
C GLN A 69 -6.73 -4.60 -11.64
N GLY A 70 -6.17 -5.79 -11.36
CA GLY A 70 -6.15 -6.95 -12.26
C GLY A 70 -5.46 -6.69 -13.60
N MET A 71 -4.62 -5.67 -13.69
CA MET A 71 -3.78 -5.40 -14.86
C MET A 71 -2.65 -6.42 -14.98
N LEU A 72 -2.27 -6.99 -13.83
CA LEU A 72 -1.40 -8.14 -13.70
C LEU A 72 -2.20 -9.28 -13.05
N LYS A 73 -2.09 -10.49 -13.60
CA LYS A 73 -2.63 -11.74 -13.02
C LYS A 73 -1.52 -12.45 -12.25
N ASN A 74 -1.89 -13.28 -11.27
CA ASN A 74 -0.91 -14.11 -10.55
C ASN A 74 -0.13 -15.10 -11.45
N SER A 75 -0.65 -15.41 -12.63
CA SER A 75 0.02 -16.24 -13.65
C SER A 75 1.07 -15.48 -14.46
N ASP A 76 1.04 -14.14 -14.43
CA ASP A 76 1.91 -13.33 -15.27
C ASP A 76 3.30 -13.29 -14.65
N GLN A 77 4.31 -13.62 -15.46
CA GLN A 77 5.69 -13.65 -14.99
C GLN A 77 6.27 -12.24 -14.98
N VAL A 78 6.45 -11.68 -13.77
CA VAL A 78 7.24 -10.46 -13.55
C VAL A 78 8.72 -10.78 -13.72
N THR A 79 9.39 -10.01 -14.58
CA THR A 79 10.81 -10.18 -14.94
C THR A 79 11.70 -9.13 -14.27
N GLY A 80 11.13 -8.01 -13.85
CA GLY A 80 11.85 -6.94 -13.15
C GLY A 80 10.91 -5.86 -12.63
N ILE A 81 11.36 -5.17 -11.58
CA ILE A 81 10.73 -3.96 -11.05
C ILE A 81 11.85 -2.96 -10.83
N ASP A 82 11.84 -1.89 -11.61
CA ASP A 82 12.90 -0.88 -11.62
C ASP A 82 12.32 0.44 -11.12
N PHE A 83 12.87 0.98 -10.04
CA PHE A 83 12.50 2.28 -9.50
C PHE A 83 13.61 3.31 -9.78
N ASP A 84 13.22 4.45 -10.32
CA ASP A 84 14.06 5.61 -10.54
C ASP A 84 13.63 6.73 -9.58
N GLU A 85 14.48 7.01 -8.58
CA GLU A 85 14.22 7.99 -7.52
C GLU A 85 14.26 9.44 -8.03
N GLU A 86 14.99 9.74 -9.11
CA GLU A 86 15.05 11.10 -9.65
C GLU A 86 13.78 11.44 -10.44
N LEU A 87 13.27 10.47 -11.20
CA LEU A 87 12.05 10.62 -11.99
C LEU A 87 10.78 10.32 -11.18
N GLU A 88 10.91 9.70 -10.02
CA GLU A 88 9.81 9.12 -9.24
C GLU A 88 8.93 8.19 -10.10
N VAL A 89 9.62 7.31 -10.84
CA VAL A 89 9.02 6.36 -11.77
C VAL A 89 9.36 4.96 -11.35
N VAL A 90 8.35 4.09 -11.31
CA VAL A 90 8.52 2.65 -11.10
C VAL A 90 7.97 1.90 -12.30
N VAL A 91 8.78 1.00 -12.85
CA VAL A 91 8.44 0.22 -14.04
C VAL A 91 8.42 -1.26 -13.70
N VAL A 92 7.25 -1.88 -13.82
CA VAL A 92 7.05 -3.33 -13.65
C VAL A 92 7.12 -3.99 -15.04
N ARG A 93 8.02 -4.95 -15.22
CA ARG A 93 8.24 -5.65 -16.50
C ARG A 93 7.70 -7.06 -16.46
N THR A 94 7.02 -7.49 -17.51
CA THR A 94 6.50 -8.87 -17.67
C THR A 94 7.11 -9.56 -18.88
N ALA A 95 7.16 -10.89 -18.85
CA ALA A 95 7.67 -11.67 -19.99
C ALA A 95 6.74 -11.65 -21.22
N GLY A 96 5.45 -11.36 -21.03
CA GLY A 96 4.42 -11.34 -22.07
C GLY A 96 3.72 -9.99 -22.20
N VAL A 97 2.89 -9.88 -23.25
CA VAL A 97 1.98 -8.75 -23.46
C VAL A 97 0.83 -8.85 -22.46
N THR A 98 0.46 -7.72 -21.87
CA THR A 98 -0.64 -7.60 -20.91
C THR A 98 -1.83 -6.89 -21.55
N ASP A 99 -3.06 -7.27 -21.20
CA ASP A 99 -4.31 -6.71 -21.76
C ASP A 99 -4.65 -5.33 -21.15
N VAL A 100 -3.65 -4.47 -20.98
CA VAL A 100 -3.75 -3.21 -20.24
C VAL A 100 -4.49 -2.14 -21.04
N GLU A 101 -4.29 -2.11 -22.35
CA GLU A 101 -4.86 -1.11 -23.26
C GLU A 101 -6.40 -1.13 -23.20
N ASP A 102 -7.02 -2.31 -23.29
CA ASP A 102 -8.48 -2.49 -23.15
C ASP A 102 -9.03 -2.02 -21.79
N LYS A 103 -8.21 -2.11 -20.73
CA LYS A 103 -8.59 -1.66 -19.38
C LYS A 103 -8.44 -0.16 -19.20
N LEU A 104 -7.42 0.44 -19.79
CA LEU A 104 -7.22 1.89 -19.79
C LEU A 104 -8.36 2.60 -20.52
N GLU A 105 -8.90 2.02 -21.60
CA GLU A 105 -10.08 2.56 -22.29
C GLU A 105 -11.34 2.55 -21.42
N LYS A 106 -11.45 1.62 -20.47
CA LYS A 106 -12.58 1.49 -19.53
C LYS A 106 -12.31 2.14 -18.16
N LYS A 107 -11.47 3.17 -18.12
CA LYS A 107 -11.12 3.91 -16.90
C LYS A 107 -12.33 4.66 -16.33
N THR A 108 -12.77 4.29 -15.12
CA THR A 108 -13.79 5.06 -14.39
C THR A 108 -13.13 5.92 -13.32
N ARG A 109 -13.23 7.25 -13.48
CA ARG A 109 -12.76 8.22 -12.48
C ARG A 109 -13.84 8.40 -11.41
N THR A 110 -13.59 7.91 -10.20
CA THR A 110 -14.44 8.18 -9.02
C THR A 110 -13.98 9.45 -8.32
N SER A 111 -14.88 10.08 -7.56
CA SER A 111 -14.66 11.38 -6.91
C SER A 111 -13.86 11.32 -5.58
N GLY A 112 -13.23 10.19 -5.25
CA GLY A 112 -12.37 10.05 -4.06
C GLY A 112 -10.91 10.47 -4.31
N CYS A 113 -10.20 10.92 -3.27
CA CYS A 113 -8.82 11.44 -3.33
C CYS A 113 -7.87 10.61 -4.23
N ALA A 114 -7.12 11.34 -5.08
CA ALA A 114 -5.98 11.00 -5.97
C ALA A 114 -6.02 9.69 -6.78
N VAL A 115 -6.36 8.56 -6.17
CA VAL A 115 -6.42 7.21 -6.77
C VAL A 115 -7.86 6.67 -6.74
N GLY A 116 -8.85 7.54 -6.87
CA GLY A 116 -10.24 7.14 -7.11
C GLY A 116 -10.46 6.48 -8.48
N THR A 117 -9.44 5.97 -9.15
CA THR A 117 -9.61 5.33 -10.45
C THR A 117 -9.68 3.83 -10.25
N VAL A 118 -10.80 3.26 -10.69
CA VAL A 118 -10.97 1.82 -10.79
C VAL A 118 -10.88 1.46 -12.26
N PHE A 119 -10.06 0.46 -12.57
CA PHE A 119 -9.90 -0.03 -13.93
C PHE A 119 -10.62 -1.38 -14.10
N GLY A 120 -11.56 -1.43 -15.05
CA GLY A 120 -12.39 -2.61 -15.29
C GLY A 120 -13.62 -2.71 -14.39
N ASP A 121 -14.24 -3.88 -14.37
CA ASP A 121 -15.47 -4.17 -13.61
C ASP A 121 -15.10 -4.67 -12.20
N MET A 122 -15.50 -3.91 -11.16
CA MET A 122 -15.26 -4.26 -9.75
C MET A 122 -15.82 -5.63 -9.35
N MET A 123 -16.90 -6.06 -10.00
CA MET A 123 -17.62 -7.28 -9.62
C MET A 123 -17.10 -8.52 -10.33
N ALA A 124 -16.41 -8.35 -11.47
CA ALA A 124 -15.94 -9.47 -12.30
C ALA A 124 -14.93 -10.40 -11.59
N GLY A 125 -14.24 -9.90 -10.56
CA GLY A 125 -13.28 -10.69 -9.76
C GLY A 125 -13.88 -11.37 -8.51
N LEU A 126 -15.13 -11.10 -8.18
CA LEU A 126 -15.78 -11.61 -6.96
C LEU A 126 -16.70 -12.81 -7.22
N GLU A 127 -17.10 -13.02 -8.47
CA GLU A 127 -18.01 -14.10 -8.83
C GLU A 127 -17.34 -15.47 -8.61
N GLY A 128 -17.99 -16.34 -7.84
CA GLY A 128 -17.47 -17.67 -7.51
C GLY A 128 -16.33 -17.70 -6.49
N LEU A 129 -15.96 -16.56 -5.88
CA LEU A 129 -14.95 -16.52 -4.84
C LEU A 129 -15.48 -17.19 -3.56
N SER A 130 -14.76 -18.23 -3.10
CA SER A 130 -14.99 -18.86 -1.81
C SER A 130 -13.85 -18.48 -0.87
N LEU A 131 -14.20 -17.84 0.25
CA LEU A 131 -13.22 -17.53 1.29
C LEU A 131 -12.97 -18.78 2.14
N PRO A 132 -11.70 -19.04 2.53
CA PRO A 132 -11.38 -20.12 3.44
C PRO A 132 -12.03 -19.90 4.81
N ASP A 133 -12.50 -20.99 5.41
CA ASP A 133 -13.07 -20.98 6.76
C ASP A 133 -11.95 -20.87 7.79
N THR A 134 -11.48 -19.63 8.03
CA THR A 134 -10.40 -19.32 8.97
C THR A 134 -11.01 -18.86 10.30
N PRO A 135 -10.94 -19.66 11.37
CA PRO A 135 -11.48 -19.26 12.66
C PRO A 135 -10.66 -18.10 13.24
N VAL A 136 -11.33 -17.01 13.60
CA VAL A 136 -10.71 -15.86 14.27
C VAL A 136 -11.35 -15.65 15.63
N HIS A 137 -10.52 -15.61 16.68
CA HIS A 137 -10.97 -15.27 18.02
C HIS A 137 -10.96 -13.76 18.25
N THR A 138 -11.98 -13.23 18.94
CA THR A 138 -12.05 -11.81 19.30
C THR A 138 -10.84 -11.35 20.12
N SER A 139 -10.28 -12.20 20.98
CA SER A 139 -9.05 -11.94 21.73
C SER A 139 -7.86 -11.60 20.84
N THR A 140 -7.76 -12.23 19.67
CA THR A 140 -6.73 -11.95 18.67
C THR A 140 -6.78 -10.50 18.20
N PHE A 141 -7.98 -9.93 17.99
CA PHE A 141 -8.10 -8.53 17.56
C PHE A 141 -7.69 -7.54 18.66
N TYR A 142 -7.95 -7.84 19.93
CA TYR A 142 -7.45 -7.00 21.02
C TYR A 142 -5.92 -7.01 21.09
N ASP A 143 -5.30 -8.18 20.95
CA ASP A 143 -3.84 -8.32 20.95
C ASP A 143 -3.22 -7.60 19.75
N LEU A 144 -3.81 -7.74 18.56
CA LEU A 144 -3.35 -7.07 17.34
C LEU A 144 -3.53 -5.56 17.42
N SER A 145 -4.70 -5.09 17.89
CA SER A 145 -4.96 -3.66 18.06
C SER A 145 -3.97 -3.05 19.06
N PHE A 146 -3.68 -3.74 20.17
CA PHE A 146 -2.66 -3.29 21.11
C PHE A 146 -1.29 -3.19 20.43
N GLN A 147 -0.85 -4.21 19.69
CA GLN A 147 0.44 -4.20 19.01
C GLN A 147 0.55 -3.07 17.97
N ILE A 148 -0.46 -2.92 17.10
CA ILE A 148 -0.46 -1.91 16.04
C ILE A 148 -0.41 -0.50 16.64
N ASN A 149 -1.22 -0.23 17.68
CA ASN A 149 -1.28 1.09 18.30
C ASN A 149 -0.02 1.46 19.09
N HIS A 150 0.83 0.49 19.45
CA HIS A 150 2.10 0.73 20.14
C HIS A 150 3.32 0.58 19.21
N THR A 151 3.11 0.29 17.92
CA THR A 151 4.19 0.19 16.93
C THR A 151 4.58 1.59 16.47
N PRO A 152 5.86 2.00 16.60
CA PRO A 152 6.36 3.27 16.05
C PRO A 152 5.92 3.43 14.59
N SER A 153 5.26 4.54 14.29
CA SER A 153 4.56 4.74 13.02
C SER A 153 4.45 6.22 12.70
N LEU A 154 4.38 6.55 11.41
CA LEU A 154 4.18 7.92 10.93
C LEU A 154 2.83 8.46 11.39
N TYR A 155 1.83 7.59 11.58
CA TYR A 155 0.56 7.96 12.18
C TYR A 155 0.74 8.62 13.54
N MET A 156 1.56 8.04 14.43
CA MET A 156 1.80 8.62 15.75
C MET A 156 2.60 9.92 15.71
N GLU A 157 3.43 10.12 14.68
CA GLU A 157 4.25 11.32 14.55
C GLU A 157 3.52 12.50 13.88
N THR A 158 2.68 12.22 12.89
CA THR A 158 2.13 13.23 11.98
C THR A 158 0.60 13.27 11.96
N GLY A 159 -0.08 12.18 12.35
CA GLY A 159 -1.54 12.05 12.39
C GLY A 159 -2.25 12.04 11.03
N ALA A 160 -1.52 12.19 9.91
CA ALA A 160 -2.10 12.41 8.59
C ALA A 160 -1.87 11.24 7.60
N ILE A 161 -1.84 10.00 8.10
CA ILE A 161 -1.53 8.82 7.31
C ILE A 161 -2.51 7.67 7.56
N HIS A 162 -2.60 6.75 6.61
CA HIS A 162 -3.32 5.50 6.76
C HIS A 162 -2.35 4.34 6.91
N GLY A 163 -2.64 3.46 7.87
CA GLY A 163 -1.91 2.22 8.09
C GLY A 163 -2.68 0.98 7.63
N THR A 164 -1.98 -0.06 7.18
CA THR A 164 -2.55 -1.40 6.95
C THR A 164 -1.58 -2.46 7.45
N ALA A 165 -2.03 -3.29 8.39
CA ALA A 165 -1.27 -4.43 8.89
C ALA A 165 -1.81 -5.75 8.33
N LEU A 166 -0.91 -6.57 7.78
CA LEU A 166 -1.15 -7.97 7.41
C LEU A 166 -0.79 -8.87 8.59
N CYS A 167 -1.75 -9.65 9.04
CA CYS A 167 -1.63 -10.46 10.24
C CYS A 167 -1.87 -11.95 9.94
N GLN A 168 -1.17 -12.83 10.65
CA GLN A 168 -1.44 -14.27 10.68
C GLN A 168 -1.62 -14.69 12.13
N GLY A 169 -2.87 -14.99 12.51
CA GLY A 169 -3.21 -15.13 13.93
C GLY A 169 -2.92 -13.83 14.69
N ARG A 170 -2.00 -13.88 15.68
CA ARG A 170 -1.60 -12.73 16.51
C ARG A 170 -0.31 -12.05 16.06
N GLU A 171 0.28 -12.53 14.97
CA GLU A 171 1.55 -12.05 14.45
C GLU A 171 1.30 -11.04 13.33
N VAL A 172 1.94 -9.88 13.42
CA VAL A 172 2.00 -8.89 12.33
C VAL A 172 3.15 -9.27 11.40
N LEU A 173 2.84 -9.56 10.13
CA LEU A 173 3.82 -9.93 9.11
C LEU A 173 4.34 -8.71 8.34
N ALA A 174 3.45 -7.77 8.05
CA ALA A 174 3.80 -6.52 7.39
C ALA A 174 2.86 -5.42 7.89
N TYR A 175 3.40 -4.23 8.17
CA TYR A 175 2.63 -3.05 8.49
C TYR A 175 3.16 -1.89 7.66
N MET A 176 2.32 -1.40 6.76
CA MET A 176 2.66 -0.36 5.79
C MET A 176 1.76 0.85 5.97
N GLU A 177 2.32 2.03 5.71
CA GLU A 177 1.63 3.30 5.83
C GLU A 177 1.66 4.04 4.50
N ASP A 178 0.63 4.86 4.23
CA ASP A 178 0.64 5.80 3.11
C ASP A 178 -0.42 6.89 3.31
N VAL A 179 -0.27 8.02 2.62
CA VAL A 179 -1.30 9.08 2.58
C VAL A 179 -2.62 8.57 1.99
N GLY A 180 -2.57 7.60 1.08
CA GLY A 180 -3.73 6.92 0.55
C GLY A 180 -3.95 5.57 1.21
N ARG A 181 -5.13 5.33 1.81
CA ARG A 181 -5.47 4.00 2.35
C ARG A 181 -5.36 2.87 1.32
N HIS A 182 -5.65 3.17 0.05
CA HIS A 182 -5.53 2.18 -1.03
C HIS A 182 -4.07 1.84 -1.31
N ASN A 183 -3.18 2.84 -1.29
CA ASN A 183 -1.74 2.63 -1.45
C ASN A 183 -1.19 1.74 -0.33
N ALA A 184 -1.62 1.93 0.92
CA ALA A 184 -1.21 1.07 2.03
C ALA A 184 -1.63 -0.40 1.82
N VAL A 185 -2.85 -0.64 1.31
CA VAL A 185 -3.33 -1.99 0.96
C VAL A 185 -2.59 -2.56 -0.26
N ASP A 186 -2.34 -1.73 -1.28
CA ASP A 186 -1.61 -2.14 -2.48
C ASP A 186 -0.18 -2.55 -2.12
N LYS A 187 0.55 -1.80 -1.29
CA LYS A 187 1.88 -2.21 -0.83
C LYS A 187 1.84 -3.59 -0.16
N ILE A 188 0.83 -3.89 0.66
CA ILE A 188 0.69 -5.21 1.28
C ILE A 188 0.53 -6.30 0.22
N ALA A 189 -0.31 -6.06 -0.80
CA ALA A 189 -0.50 -7.00 -1.90
C ALA A 189 0.79 -7.25 -2.69
N GLY A 190 1.56 -6.19 -3.00
CA GLY A 190 2.85 -6.32 -3.68
C GLY A 190 3.90 -7.05 -2.84
N TRP A 191 3.98 -6.74 -1.54
CA TRP A 191 4.86 -7.44 -0.61
C TRP A 191 4.51 -8.93 -0.51
N MET A 192 3.23 -9.26 -0.41
CA MET A 192 2.77 -10.65 -0.38
C MET A 192 3.18 -11.41 -1.65
N HIS A 193 3.03 -10.78 -2.81
CA HIS A 193 3.41 -11.39 -4.08
C HIS A 193 4.92 -11.64 -4.18
N LEU A 194 5.76 -10.64 -3.89
CA LEU A 194 7.23 -10.79 -3.97
C LEU A 194 7.79 -11.78 -2.94
N ASN A 195 7.15 -11.89 -1.77
CA ASN A 195 7.57 -12.80 -0.71
C ASN A 195 6.88 -14.18 -0.78
N ASN A 196 6.06 -14.45 -1.81
CA ASN A 196 5.31 -15.69 -1.99
C ASN A 196 4.44 -16.05 -0.76
N VAL A 197 3.80 -15.04 -0.18
CA VAL A 197 2.97 -15.16 1.02
C VAL A 197 1.50 -15.31 0.61
N PRO A 198 0.85 -16.48 0.87
CA PRO A 198 -0.53 -16.69 0.46
C PRO A 198 -1.53 -15.91 1.33
N ALA A 199 -2.66 -15.51 0.75
CA ALA A 199 -3.69 -14.74 1.46
C ALA A 199 -4.63 -15.55 2.36
N ALA A 200 -4.69 -16.87 2.18
CA ALA A 200 -5.79 -17.71 2.66
C ALA A 200 -6.00 -17.71 4.19
N ASP A 201 -4.96 -17.45 4.98
CA ASP A 201 -5.02 -17.52 6.45
C ASP A 201 -4.68 -16.18 7.11
N LYS A 202 -4.95 -15.08 6.40
CA LYS A 202 -4.53 -13.73 6.80
C LYS A 202 -5.69 -12.80 7.03
N SER A 203 -5.52 -11.90 7.99
CA SER A 203 -6.41 -10.77 8.21
C SER A 203 -5.68 -9.47 7.93
N SER A 204 -6.41 -8.47 7.44
CA SER A 204 -5.93 -7.09 7.36
C SER A 204 -6.70 -6.21 8.35
N THR A 205 -5.97 -5.41 9.12
CA THR A 205 -6.57 -4.47 10.09
C THR A 205 -5.90 -3.11 9.97
N PRO A 206 -6.67 -2.01 9.80
CA PRO A 206 -6.12 -0.67 9.92
C PRO A 206 -5.78 -0.35 11.39
N PRO A 207 -4.90 0.61 11.67
CA PRO A 207 -4.75 1.16 13.02
C PRO A 207 -6.08 1.73 13.51
N ALA A 208 -6.32 1.65 14.82
CA ALA A 208 -7.52 2.26 15.39
C ALA A 208 -7.40 3.79 15.29
N ALA A 209 -8.41 4.43 14.71
CA ALA A 209 -8.54 5.89 14.70
C ALA A 209 -8.72 6.43 16.13
#